data_AF-A0A1V1T3C5-F1
#
_entry.id   AF-A0A1V1T3C5-F1
#
_cell.length_a   1.000
_cell.length_b   1.000
_cell.length_c   1.000
_cell.angle_alpha   90.00
_cell.angle_beta   90.00
_cell.angle_gamma   90.00
#
_symmetry.space_group_name_H-M   'P 1'
#
loop_
_entity.id
_entity.type
_entity.pdbx_description
1 polymer ?
#
loop_
_entity_poly.entity_id
_entity_poly.type
_entity_poly.pdbx_seq_one_letter_code
_entity_poly.pdbx_strand_id
1 'polypeptide(L)'
;MMAAEYQTCWTGAFFPRLAETRPGPAEIEGDGIGSVSVFSRLVLLFLGLVDKMADGIGGVPIFQGLEETVLFCVESVGAVPAKLVLGGNVTSGTDIDIDDKTSMKYQLQAHDQKIKAADSACKAAQATIQELRTCWQDGSLEMTRGQFQDEMKRQDRELGALFVERAHMRTSRFELAAREVDAEMWNKRAHPEDWAYIDQLVSRIQEPSGATVTTKNPRDPVKQERWRKDVIKAYGAKNDKEKIWCPISRQHLSSWMTTAAHIVRYRVGEPAAAHLFGPSDNSDGHIWSVRNGIPLCKEYEQMLDDARIAIVPTTDGSGLMVVILDEAEREKEWDPTDHFPTGKALHGRTLEFLTDHRPSMRYLYFAFVINILRRQRFEVDGWWKDRLEYADIPFFPTPGKWIRETTLRKLAVRIGHLPIDDAGKFATTTCRGSQLEHPSLVGASEGKGKGKETDIATDEVEDDAFSDLLAHSLNMDRMEAPEPDDEYQQ
;
A
#
# COMPACT_ATOMS: atom_id res chain seq x y z
N MET A 1 -46.29 13.18 29.71
CA MET A 1 -45.64 13.37 31.03
C MET A 1 -44.14 13.29 30.77
N MET A 2 -43.51 14.47 30.82
CA MET A 2 -42.09 14.84 30.68
C MET A 2 -41.20 14.20 29.60
N ALA A 3 -40.94 15.02 28.57
CA ALA A 3 -39.73 15.06 27.78
C ALA A 3 -38.66 15.93 28.48
N ALA A 4 -37.38 15.69 28.20
CA ALA A 4 -36.26 16.60 28.43
C ALA A 4 -35.40 16.53 27.15
N GLU A 5 -35.39 17.53 26.26
CA GLU A 5 -34.64 18.80 26.32
C GLU A 5 -33.14 18.61 26.55
N TYR A 6 -32.35 18.70 25.47
CA TYR A 6 -31.03 19.35 25.48
C TYR A 6 -30.79 20.00 24.12
N GLN A 7 -30.79 21.33 24.13
CA GLN A 7 -30.41 22.20 23.03
C GLN A 7 -29.59 23.32 23.67
N THR A 8 -28.31 23.46 23.29
CA THR A 8 -27.51 24.65 23.60
C THR A 8 -26.71 25.06 22.37
N CYS A 9 -27.05 26.25 21.87
CA CYS A 9 -26.31 27.10 20.95
C CYS A 9 -24.90 27.40 21.42
N TRP A 10 -23.96 27.57 20.49
CA TRP A 10 -22.93 28.62 20.57
C TRP A 10 -22.74 29.26 19.19
N THR A 11 -23.14 30.53 19.10
CA THR A 11 -22.85 31.50 18.04
C THR A 11 -21.46 32.12 18.27
N GLY A 12 -20.80 32.52 17.18
CA GLY A 12 -19.44 33.06 17.18
C GLY A 12 -19.25 34.49 17.69
N ALA A 13 -17.98 34.89 17.77
CA ALA A 13 -17.47 36.26 17.89
C ALA A 13 -15.99 36.26 17.47
N PHE A 14 -15.63 36.98 16.41
CA PHE A 14 -14.89 38.26 16.41
C PHE A 14 -13.41 38.18 16.82
N PHE A 15 -12.52 38.31 15.82
CA PHE A 15 -11.11 38.68 15.97
C PHE A 15 -10.96 40.21 15.99
N PRO A 16 -10.19 40.80 16.92
CA PRO A 16 -9.64 42.14 16.74
C PRO A 16 -8.17 42.12 16.33
N ARG A 17 -7.84 43.08 15.47
CA ARG A 17 -6.51 43.52 15.02
C ARG A 17 -5.55 43.72 16.20
N LEU A 18 -4.33 43.18 16.06
CA LEU A 18 -3.18 43.58 16.87
C LEU A 18 -2.52 44.82 16.24
N ALA A 19 -2.42 45.88 17.05
CA ALA A 19 -1.68 47.09 16.76
C ALA A 19 -0.22 46.93 17.19
N GLU A 20 0.67 47.54 16.40
CA GLU A 20 2.10 47.60 16.61
C GLU A 20 2.45 48.44 17.85
N THR A 21 3.29 47.89 18.73
CA THR A 21 4.02 48.66 19.75
C THR A 21 5.50 48.35 19.67
N ARG A 22 6.29 49.36 19.30
CA ARG A 22 7.76 49.38 19.42
C ARG A 22 8.16 49.46 20.89
N PRO A 23 9.19 48.72 21.35
CA PRO A 23 9.92 49.08 22.56
C PRO A 23 11.21 49.85 22.23
N GLY A 24 11.45 50.90 23.00
CA GLY A 24 12.73 51.64 23.05
C GLY A 24 13.82 50.88 23.82
N PRO A 25 15.06 51.39 23.82
CA PRO A 25 16.23 50.68 24.32
C PRO A 25 16.32 50.76 25.85
N ALA A 26 16.64 49.64 26.49
CA ALA A 26 17.09 49.60 27.87
C ALA A 26 18.57 49.19 27.90
N GLU A 27 19.38 50.06 28.50
CA GLU A 27 20.75 49.80 28.92
C GLU A 27 20.77 48.74 30.03
N ILE A 28 21.70 47.78 29.95
CA ILE A 28 22.11 46.96 31.10
C ILE A 28 23.64 46.78 31.02
N GLU A 29 24.32 47.31 32.04
CA GLU A 29 25.71 47.00 32.40
C GLU A 29 25.79 45.65 33.14
N GLY A 30 26.89 44.91 32.88
CA GLY A 30 27.68 44.12 33.84
C GLY A 30 27.03 42.96 34.61
N ASP A 31 27.37 41.71 34.28
CA ASP A 31 28.45 40.94 34.94
C ASP A 31 28.35 39.44 34.61
N GLY A 32 29.53 38.83 34.39
CA GLY A 32 29.64 37.42 34.01
C GLY A 32 29.60 36.45 35.20
N ILE A 33 29.19 35.21 34.91
CA ILE A 33 29.74 33.94 35.43
C ILE A 33 29.26 32.83 34.47
N GLY A 34 30.19 31.96 34.07
CA GLY A 34 30.06 31.03 32.94
C GLY A 34 28.91 30.02 33.03
N SER A 35 28.08 30.01 31.99
CA SER A 35 27.22 28.89 31.62
C SER A 35 27.93 28.09 30.52
N VAL A 36 28.38 26.88 30.85
CA VAL A 36 28.74 25.89 29.82
C VAL A 36 27.44 25.51 29.14
N SER A 37 27.31 25.84 27.85
CA SER A 37 26.06 25.64 27.12
C SER A 37 25.68 24.17 27.11
N VAL A 38 24.37 23.90 27.20
CA VAL A 38 23.74 22.57 27.12
C VAL A 38 24.24 21.79 25.88
N PHE A 39 24.63 22.51 24.82
CA PHE A 39 25.21 21.96 23.61
C PHE A 39 26.56 21.25 23.86
N SER A 40 27.43 21.81 24.72
CA SER A 40 28.70 21.18 25.07
C SER A 40 28.53 19.89 25.88
N ARG A 41 27.47 19.78 26.70
CA ARG A 41 27.18 18.54 27.44
C ARG A 41 26.61 17.44 26.54
N LEU A 42 25.78 17.80 25.57
CA LEU A 42 25.26 16.87 24.56
C LEU A 42 26.36 16.35 23.63
N VAL A 43 27.30 17.21 23.21
CA VAL A 43 28.46 16.79 22.41
C VAL A 43 29.39 15.87 23.22
N LEU A 44 29.61 16.14 24.50
CA LEU A 44 30.42 15.26 25.37
C LEU A 44 29.73 13.92 25.66
N LEU A 45 28.40 13.88 25.78
CA LEU A 45 27.63 12.64 25.88
C LEU A 45 27.69 11.82 24.59
N PHE A 46 27.62 12.48 23.43
CA PHE A 46 27.71 11.83 22.13
C PHE A 46 29.11 11.24 21.89
N LEU A 47 30.17 11.97 22.24
CA LEU A 47 31.55 11.47 22.15
C LEU A 47 31.82 10.33 23.14
N GLY A 48 31.25 10.38 24.35
CA GLY A 48 31.34 9.28 25.31
C GLY A 48 30.60 8.01 24.87
N LEU A 49 29.56 8.14 24.03
CA LEU A 49 28.84 7.01 23.44
C LEU A 49 29.67 6.34 22.32
N VAL A 50 30.41 7.14 21.55
CA VAL A 50 31.34 6.64 20.51
C VAL A 50 32.50 5.87 21.13
N ASP A 51 33.07 6.34 22.23
CA ASP A 51 34.13 5.62 22.98
C ASP A 51 33.63 4.28 23.55
N LYS A 52 32.42 4.25 24.13
CA LYS A 52 31.83 3.00 24.65
C LYS A 52 31.48 1.98 23.56
N MET A 53 31.23 2.42 22.33
CA MET A 53 31.05 1.51 21.18
C MET A 53 32.39 0.98 20.65
N ALA A 54 33.49 1.74 20.81
CA ALA A 54 34.83 1.30 20.44
C ALA A 54 35.38 0.23 21.42
N ASP A 55 35.08 0.34 22.71
CA ASP A 55 35.53 -0.64 23.72
C ASP A 55 34.78 -1.98 23.69
N GLY A 56 33.64 -2.06 23.00
CA GLY A 56 32.81 -3.26 22.90
C GLY A 56 33.19 -4.23 21.78
N ILE A 57 34.06 -3.83 20.84
CA ILE A 57 34.40 -4.63 19.66
C ILE A 57 35.88 -4.96 19.70
N GLY A 58 36.20 -6.16 20.15
CA GLY A 58 37.56 -6.67 20.23
C GLY A 58 38.29 -6.57 18.88
N GLY A 59 39.25 -5.65 18.81
CA GLY A 59 40.50 -5.80 18.07
C GLY A 59 40.43 -6.07 16.57
N VAL A 60 39.69 -5.27 15.80
CA VAL A 60 39.86 -5.19 14.34
C VAL A 60 40.11 -3.73 13.93
N PRO A 61 41.14 -3.40 13.14
CA PRO A 61 41.46 -2.03 12.80
C PRO A 61 40.48 -1.51 11.74
N ILE A 62 39.48 -0.75 12.18
CA ILE A 62 38.59 0.06 11.33
C ILE A 62 38.95 1.53 11.56
N PHE A 63 40.18 1.92 11.21
CA PHE A 63 40.61 3.32 11.25
C PHE A 63 41.32 3.66 9.94
N GLN A 64 40.54 3.75 8.87
CA GLN A 64 40.96 4.40 7.63
C GLN A 64 39.81 5.08 6.85
N GLY A 65 38.54 4.90 7.26
CA GLY A 65 37.38 5.48 6.56
C GLY A 65 36.60 6.57 7.31
N LEU A 66 36.90 6.83 8.59
CA LEU A 66 36.17 7.80 9.41
C LEU A 66 36.73 9.22 9.32
N GLU A 67 38.02 9.38 9.01
CA GLU A 67 38.64 10.70 8.81
C GLU A 67 38.11 11.41 7.55
N GLU A 68 37.81 10.68 6.48
CA GLU A 68 37.27 11.26 5.23
C GLU A 68 35.84 11.79 5.38
N THR A 69 35.03 11.21 6.28
CA THR A 69 33.62 11.61 6.46
C THR A 69 33.49 12.88 7.32
N VAL A 70 34.40 13.07 8.29
CA VAL A 70 34.42 14.28 9.12
C VAL A 70 35.02 15.48 8.37
N LEU A 71 35.98 15.25 7.47
CA LEU A 71 36.57 16.31 6.65
C LEU A 71 35.56 16.89 5.63
N PHE A 72 34.67 16.04 5.07
CA PHE A 72 33.68 16.46 4.08
C PHE A 72 32.58 17.39 4.64
N CYS A 73 32.30 17.30 5.94
CA CYS A 73 31.27 18.14 6.59
C CYS A 73 31.76 19.55 6.97
N VAL A 74 33.08 19.77 7.05
CA VAL A 74 33.66 21.07 7.46
C VAL A 74 33.92 21.99 6.25
N GLU A 75 34.11 21.46 5.04
CA GLU A 75 34.39 22.27 3.83
C GLU A 75 33.14 22.91 3.19
N SER A 76 31.93 22.62 3.67
CA SER A 76 30.68 23.11 3.05
C SER A 76 30.27 24.53 3.47
N VAL A 77 31.07 25.23 4.28
CA VAL A 77 30.79 26.62 4.71
C VAL A 77 31.90 27.55 4.26
N GLY A 78 31.85 27.92 2.98
CA GLY A 78 32.40 29.18 2.47
C GLY A 78 33.67 29.08 1.62
N ALA A 79 33.52 29.12 0.29
CA ALA A 79 34.49 29.77 -0.59
C ALA A 79 33.86 30.16 -1.95
N VAL A 80 34.14 31.39 -2.38
CA VAL A 80 33.84 31.97 -3.69
C VAL A 80 34.77 31.35 -4.76
N PRO A 81 34.32 31.05 -6.00
CA PRO A 81 35.19 30.36 -6.95
C PRO A 81 36.17 31.33 -7.64
N ALA A 82 37.47 31.04 -7.47
CA ALA A 82 38.52 31.58 -8.32
C ALA A 82 38.57 30.82 -9.64
N LYS A 83 38.62 31.58 -10.73
CA LYS A 83 38.63 31.14 -12.13
C LYS A 83 40.01 30.56 -12.47
N LEU A 84 40.13 29.24 -12.56
CA LEU A 84 41.34 28.58 -13.08
C LEU A 84 41.12 28.18 -14.54
N VAL A 85 41.81 28.87 -15.45
CA VAL A 85 41.89 28.52 -16.87
C VAL A 85 43.04 27.53 -17.03
N LEU A 86 42.73 26.28 -17.35
CA LEU A 86 43.71 25.31 -17.85
C LEU A 86 43.26 24.85 -19.23
N GLY A 87 43.98 25.31 -20.25
CA GLY A 87 43.90 24.80 -21.60
C GLY A 87 44.66 23.48 -21.71
N GLY A 88 43.96 22.44 -22.13
CA GLY A 88 44.53 21.15 -22.50
C GLY A 88 43.64 20.49 -23.54
N ASN A 89 44.15 20.35 -24.76
CA ASN A 89 43.51 19.61 -25.84
C ASN A 89 43.34 18.14 -25.44
N VAL A 90 42.08 17.71 -25.30
CA VAL A 90 41.73 16.29 -25.16
C VAL A 90 41.38 15.74 -26.53
N THR A 91 42.13 14.71 -26.92
CA THR A 91 41.95 13.91 -28.13
C THR A 91 40.65 13.11 -28.06
N SER A 92 40.00 13.01 -29.23
CA SER A 92 38.78 12.26 -29.57
C SER A 92 38.56 10.98 -28.77
N GLY A 93 37.40 10.91 -28.12
CA GLY A 93 36.96 9.82 -27.27
C GLY A 93 36.64 8.53 -28.03
N THR A 94 37.02 7.42 -27.42
CA THR A 94 36.32 6.15 -27.55
C THR A 94 35.07 6.25 -26.69
N ASP A 95 33.89 6.31 -27.30
CA ASP A 95 32.63 6.08 -26.60
C ASP A 95 32.68 4.67 -26.02
N ILE A 96 32.96 4.58 -24.72
CA ILE A 96 32.82 3.33 -23.98
C ILE A 96 31.32 3.18 -23.79
N ASP A 97 30.69 2.34 -24.62
CA ASP A 97 29.37 1.78 -24.35
C ASP A 97 29.49 0.99 -23.05
N ILE A 98 29.32 1.69 -21.92
CA ILE A 98 29.09 1.05 -20.63
C ILE A 98 27.74 0.36 -20.80
N ASP A 99 27.80 -0.96 -21.00
CA ASP A 99 26.64 -1.86 -21.06
C ASP A 99 25.55 -1.39 -20.09
N ASP A 100 24.41 -0.95 -20.63
CA ASP A 100 23.29 -0.33 -19.89
C ASP A 100 22.87 -1.17 -18.67
N LYS A 101 23.00 -2.49 -18.79
CA LYS A 101 22.77 -3.47 -17.72
C LYS A 101 23.72 -3.29 -16.53
N THR A 102 25.01 -3.10 -16.80
CA THR A 102 26.01 -2.84 -15.76
C THR A 102 25.71 -1.53 -15.05
N SER A 103 25.30 -0.49 -15.79
CA SER A 103 24.90 0.81 -15.23
C SER A 103 23.71 0.70 -14.26
N MET A 104 22.64 0.00 -14.65
CA MET A 104 21.45 -0.16 -13.81
C MET A 104 21.70 -0.95 -12.52
N LYS A 105 22.51 -2.01 -12.57
CA LYS A 105 22.88 -2.77 -11.38
C LYS A 105 23.62 -1.91 -10.34
N TYR A 106 24.54 -1.04 -10.78
CA TYR A 106 25.20 -0.09 -9.89
C TYR A 106 24.22 0.92 -9.29
N GLN A 107 23.27 1.42 -10.08
CA GLN A 107 22.24 2.33 -9.58
C GLN A 107 21.36 1.64 -8.51
N LEU A 108 20.94 0.40 -8.72
CA LEU A 108 20.18 -0.37 -7.73
C LEU A 108 20.97 -0.59 -6.43
N GLN A 109 22.25 -0.95 -6.53
CA GLN A 109 23.12 -1.10 -5.36
C GLN A 109 23.27 0.23 -4.60
N ALA A 110 23.40 1.35 -5.31
CA ALA A 110 23.45 2.67 -4.69
C ALA A 110 22.13 3.01 -3.97
N HIS A 111 20.98 2.66 -4.56
CA HIS A 111 19.68 2.80 -3.90
C HIS A 111 19.56 1.93 -2.64
N ASP A 112 20.05 0.68 -2.68
CA ASP A 112 20.06 -0.20 -1.51
C ASP A 112 20.87 0.39 -0.35
N GLN A 113 22.04 0.96 -0.64
CA GLN A 113 22.86 1.64 0.37
C GLN A 113 22.15 2.86 0.97
N LYS A 114 21.50 3.69 0.12
CA LYS A 114 20.72 4.84 0.57
C LYS A 114 19.54 4.43 1.45
N ILE A 115 18.79 3.40 1.07
CA ILE A 115 17.68 2.87 1.88
C ILE A 115 18.20 2.36 3.22
N LYS A 116 19.31 1.62 3.24
CA LYS A 116 19.92 1.14 4.49
C LYS A 116 20.34 2.28 5.42
N ALA A 117 20.88 3.36 4.86
CA ALA A 117 21.22 4.56 5.61
C ALA A 117 19.95 5.24 6.18
N ALA A 118 18.91 5.40 5.36
CA ALA A 118 17.63 5.98 5.79
C ALA A 118 16.93 5.14 6.88
N ASP A 119 16.96 3.80 6.76
CA ASP A 119 16.44 2.89 7.79
C ASP A 119 17.22 3.01 9.11
N SER A 120 18.54 3.18 9.03
CA SER A 120 19.39 3.38 10.22
C SER A 120 19.09 4.73 10.89
N ALA A 121 18.90 5.79 10.10
CA ALA A 121 18.50 7.11 10.59
C ALA A 121 17.11 7.09 11.25
N CYS A 122 16.12 6.40 10.65
CA CYS A 122 14.79 6.23 11.24
C CYS A 122 14.87 5.54 12.61
N LYS A 123 15.65 4.45 12.72
CA LYS A 123 15.86 3.73 13.98
C LYS A 123 16.52 4.60 15.04
N ALA A 124 17.53 5.38 14.67
CA ALA A 124 18.19 6.31 15.57
C ALA A 124 17.21 7.38 16.10
N ALA A 125 16.43 8.00 15.22
CA ALA A 125 15.42 9.00 15.62
C ALA A 125 14.34 8.41 16.54
N GLN A 126 13.87 7.18 16.27
CA GLN A 126 12.94 6.46 17.15
C GLN A 126 13.56 6.21 18.54
N ALA A 127 14.82 5.78 18.59
CA ALA A 127 15.52 5.58 19.86
C ALA A 127 15.64 6.89 20.65
N THR A 128 15.97 8.01 20.00
CA THR A 128 16.02 9.33 20.63
C THR A 128 14.65 9.75 21.20
N ILE A 129 13.55 9.54 20.48
CA ILE A 129 12.20 9.81 20.99
C ILE A 129 11.90 8.96 22.23
N GLN A 130 12.28 7.68 22.20
CA GLN A 130 12.03 6.77 23.32
C GLN A 130 12.86 7.11 24.56
N GLU A 131 14.12 7.48 24.37
CA GLU A 131 15.00 7.97 25.44
C GLU A 131 14.43 9.26 26.04
N LEU A 132 14.07 10.25 25.21
CA LEU A 132 13.48 11.51 25.66
C LEU A 132 12.20 11.29 26.48
N ARG A 133 11.33 10.36 26.07
CA ARG A 133 10.13 9.99 26.83
C ARG A 133 10.48 9.35 28.18
N THR A 134 11.48 8.47 28.21
CA THR A 134 11.92 7.79 29.43
C THR A 134 12.51 8.79 30.43
N CYS A 135 13.42 9.66 29.96
CA CYS A 135 14.05 10.70 30.78
C CYS A 135 13.07 11.81 31.22
N TRP A 136 11.94 11.96 30.55
CA TRP A 136 10.85 12.83 31.02
C TRP A 136 10.04 12.17 32.14
N GLN A 137 9.76 10.87 32.00
CA GLN A 137 8.99 10.10 32.98
C GLN A 137 9.73 9.89 34.30
N ASP A 138 11.06 9.74 34.26
CA ASP A 138 11.89 9.58 35.45
C ASP A 138 12.25 10.91 36.14
N GLY A 139 11.92 12.06 35.52
CA GLY A 139 12.24 13.39 36.02
C GLY A 139 13.70 13.80 35.89
N SER A 140 14.49 13.09 35.07
CA SER A 140 15.92 13.38 34.86
C SER A 140 16.18 14.54 33.89
N LEU A 141 15.19 14.96 33.11
CA LEU A 141 15.32 16.12 32.21
C LEU A 141 15.05 17.44 32.92
N GLU A 142 16.05 18.32 32.95
CA GLU A 142 15.91 19.73 33.36
C GLU A 142 15.25 20.57 32.25
N MET A 143 14.01 20.23 31.88
CA MET A 143 13.21 21.02 30.95
C MET A 143 11.78 21.21 31.45
N THR A 144 11.16 22.32 31.05
CA THR A 144 9.74 22.54 31.33
C THR A 144 8.87 21.63 30.46
N ARG A 145 7.62 21.41 30.88
CA ARG A 145 6.64 20.64 30.09
C ARG A 145 6.42 21.22 28.68
N GLY A 146 6.46 22.55 28.55
CA GLY A 146 6.34 23.21 27.25
C GLY A 146 7.52 22.87 26.33
N GLN A 147 8.74 22.99 26.84
CA GLN A 147 9.96 22.63 26.10
C GLN A 147 9.98 21.16 25.69
N PHE A 148 9.59 20.25 26.59
CA PHE A 148 9.47 18.82 26.27
C PHE A 148 8.47 18.57 25.13
N GLN A 149 7.30 19.21 25.17
CA GLN A 149 6.29 19.06 24.12
C GLN A 149 6.77 19.61 22.77
N ASP A 150 7.49 20.73 22.78
CA ASP A 150 8.04 21.32 21.55
C ASP A 150 9.17 20.47 20.98
N GLU A 151 10.03 19.90 21.82
CA GLU A 151 11.08 18.97 21.40
C GLU A 151 10.49 17.66 20.86
N MET A 152 9.48 17.09 21.53
CA MET A 152 8.74 15.93 21.01
C MET A 152 8.14 16.20 19.62
N LYS A 153 7.49 17.35 19.42
CA LYS A 153 6.96 17.75 18.11
C LYS A 153 8.08 17.89 17.07
N ARG A 154 9.24 18.41 17.46
CA ARG A 154 10.40 18.56 16.57
C ARG A 154 10.90 17.19 16.11
N GLN A 155 11.09 16.26 17.05
CA GLN A 155 11.52 14.89 16.78
C GLN A 155 10.51 14.12 15.93
N ASP A 156 9.20 14.26 16.21
CA ASP A 156 8.14 13.64 15.40
C ASP A 156 8.15 14.17 13.95
N ARG A 157 8.40 15.47 13.74
CA ARG A 157 8.55 16.04 12.38
C ARG A 157 9.78 15.49 11.66
N GLU A 158 10.90 15.38 12.36
CA GLU A 158 12.15 14.85 11.82
C GLU A 158 12.01 13.37 11.43
N LEU A 159 11.43 12.55 12.32
CA LEU A 159 11.09 11.16 12.02
C LEU A 159 10.11 11.07 10.84
N GLY A 160 9.10 11.94 10.78
CA GLY A 160 8.19 12.03 9.65
C GLY A 160 8.88 12.34 8.32
N ALA A 161 9.84 13.27 8.31
CA ALA A 161 10.64 13.59 7.13
C ALA A 161 11.49 12.41 6.67
N LEU A 162 12.15 11.71 7.60
CA LEU A 162 12.93 10.50 7.31
C LEU A 162 12.05 9.38 6.73
N PHE A 163 10.81 9.21 7.21
CA PHE A 163 9.89 8.25 6.63
C PHE A 163 9.48 8.61 5.19
N VAL A 164 9.26 9.88 4.90
CA VAL A 164 8.95 10.34 3.53
C VAL A 164 10.15 10.10 2.61
N GLU A 165 11.36 10.45 3.03
CA GLU A 165 12.58 10.22 2.26
C GLU A 165 12.80 8.73 2.00
N ARG A 166 12.68 7.89 3.05
CA ARG A 166 12.77 6.43 2.94
C ARG A 166 11.75 5.88 1.95
N ALA A 167 10.50 6.34 2.02
CA ALA A 167 9.44 5.91 1.10
C ALA A 167 9.74 6.33 -0.36
N HIS A 168 10.29 7.52 -0.57
CA HIS A 168 10.71 8.00 -1.88
C HIS A 168 11.87 7.16 -2.45
N MET A 169 12.91 6.89 -1.65
CA MET A 169 14.04 6.06 -2.07
C MET A 169 13.61 4.64 -2.44
N ARG A 170 12.73 4.04 -1.63
CA ARG A 170 12.14 2.73 -1.94
C ARG A 170 11.37 2.78 -3.26
N THR A 171 10.47 3.75 -3.42
CA THR A 171 9.68 3.90 -4.66
C THR A 171 10.58 4.04 -5.89
N SER A 172 11.57 4.93 -5.83
CA SER A 172 12.54 5.16 -6.91
C SER A 172 13.37 3.90 -7.23
N ARG A 173 13.79 3.16 -6.21
CA ARG A 173 14.44 1.85 -6.41
C ARG A 173 13.53 0.87 -7.15
N PHE A 174 12.24 0.79 -6.80
CA PHE A 174 11.30 -0.11 -7.47
C PHE A 174 10.97 0.32 -8.88
N GLU A 175 10.94 1.62 -9.17
CA GLU A 175 10.87 2.12 -10.55
C GLU A 175 12.08 1.70 -11.37
N LEU A 176 13.27 1.80 -10.78
CA LEU A 176 14.51 1.36 -11.44
C LEU A 176 14.55 -0.16 -11.63
N ALA A 177 14.16 -0.94 -10.62
CA ALA A 177 14.09 -2.39 -10.72
C ALA A 177 13.03 -2.85 -11.75
N ALA A 178 11.90 -2.15 -11.84
CA ALA A 178 10.91 -2.40 -12.88
C ALA A 178 11.50 -2.17 -14.28
N ARG A 179 12.27 -1.08 -14.48
CA ARG A 179 12.99 -0.85 -15.74
C ARG A 179 14.02 -1.94 -16.05
N GLU A 180 14.65 -2.53 -15.04
CA GLU A 180 15.56 -3.69 -15.21
C GLU A 180 14.83 -4.94 -15.64
N VAL A 181 13.67 -5.24 -15.03
CA VAL A 181 12.78 -6.30 -15.50
C VAL A 181 12.42 -6.08 -16.97
N ASP A 182 12.07 -4.84 -17.33
CA ASP A 182 11.69 -4.46 -18.69
C ASP A 182 12.82 -4.69 -19.70
N ALA A 183 14.04 -4.27 -19.34
CA ALA A 183 15.21 -4.37 -20.21
C ALA A 183 15.74 -5.80 -20.35
N GLU A 184 15.87 -6.56 -19.25
CA GLU A 184 16.56 -7.85 -19.26
C GLU A 184 15.67 -9.04 -19.62
N MET A 185 14.47 -9.11 -19.04
CA MET A 185 13.67 -10.34 -19.09
C MET A 185 12.52 -10.27 -20.08
N TRP A 186 11.97 -9.07 -20.34
CA TRP A 186 10.59 -8.99 -20.79
C TRP A 186 10.36 -8.47 -22.21
N ASN A 187 11.40 -8.02 -22.91
CA ASN A 187 11.35 -7.68 -24.35
C ASN A 187 10.94 -8.84 -25.29
N LYS A 188 10.83 -10.09 -24.80
CA LYS A 188 10.37 -11.24 -25.61
C LYS A 188 9.02 -11.84 -25.20
N ARG A 189 8.43 -11.49 -24.05
CA ARG A 189 7.24 -12.16 -23.49
C ARG A 189 6.23 -11.25 -22.75
N ALA A 190 6.43 -9.92 -22.72
CA ALA A 190 5.52 -8.99 -22.03
C ALA A 190 4.66 -8.36 -23.07
N HIS A 191 3.36 -8.32 -22.79
CA HIS A 191 2.51 -7.34 -23.42
C HIS A 191 2.85 -5.98 -22.80
N PRO A 192 3.28 -4.98 -23.59
CA PRO A 192 3.53 -3.61 -23.12
C PRO A 192 2.31 -3.01 -22.40
N GLU A 193 1.12 -3.49 -22.75
CA GLU A 193 -0.19 -3.08 -22.22
C GLU A 193 -0.34 -3.31 -20.71
N ASP A 194 0.24 -4.39 -20.17
CA ASP A 194 0.21 -4.68 -18.73
C ASP A 194 0.82 -3.56 -17.89
N TRP A 195 1.81 -2.83 -18.41
CA TRP A 195 2.56 -1.82 -17.65
C TRP A 195 1.82 -0.50 -17.55
N ALA A 196 1.35 0.03 -18.68
CA ALA A 196 0.47 1.20 -18.68
C ALA A 196 -0.75 0.95 -17.78
N TYR A 197 -1.23 -0.29 -17.78
CA TYR A 197 -2.31 -0.71 -16.92
C TYR A 197 -1.95 -0.73 -15.43
N ILE A 198 -0.83 -1.35 -15.05
CA ILE A 198 -0.43 -1.42 -13.63
C ILE A 198 -0.10 -0.05 -13.07
N ASP A 199 0.48 0.85 -13.86
CA ASP A 199 0.72 2.23 -13.44
C ASP A 199 -0.59 3.01 -13.27
N GLN A 200 -1.57 2.75 -14.15
CA GLN A 200 -2.94 3.24 -13.95
C GLN A 200 -3.57 2.64 -12.69
N LEU A 201 -3.34 1.38 -12.37
CA LEU A 201 -3.85 0.77 -11.14
C LEU A 201 -3.20 1.40 -9.90
N VAL A 202 -1.87 1.52 -9.91
CA VAL A 202 -1.08 2.07 -8.79
C VAL A 202 -1.45 3.53 -8.51
N SER A 203 -1.61 4.35 -9.56
CA SER A 203 -2.07 5.73 -9.41
C SER A 203 -3.48 5.85 -8.81
N ARG A 204 -4.28 4.78 -8.88
CA ARG A 204 -5.64 4.70 -8.33
C ARG A 204 -5.75 3.96 -7.00
N ILE A 205 -4.64 3.41 -6.48
CA ILE A 205 -4.57 2.87 -5.11
C ILE A 205 -4.89 4.02 -4.14
N GLN A 206 -5.63 3.69 -3.08
CA GLN A 206 -6.18 4.67 -2.15
C GLN A 206 -5.08 5.56 -1.54
N GLU A 207 -5.13 6.84 -1.90
CA GLU A 207 -4.47 7.92 -1.15
C GLU A 207 -4.60 7.67 0.37
N PRO A 208 -3.52 7.87 1.14
CA PRO A 208 -3.55 7.70 2.58
C PRO A 208 -4.56 8.65 3.23
N SER A 209 -5.03 8.29 4.43
CA SER A 209 -5.92 9.15 5.21
C SER A 209 -5.30 10.54 5.42
N GLY A 210 -6.05 11.60 5.14
CA GLY A 210 -5.59 13.00 5.29
C GLY A 210 -5.07 13.68 4.00
N ALA A 211 -5.17 13.05 2.83
CA ALA A 211 -4.83 13.71 1.56
C ALA A 211 -5.73 14.94 1.30
N THR A 212 -5.11 16.09 1.03
CA THR A 212 -5.79 17.38 0.78
C THR A 212 -6.20 17.59 -0.68
N VAL A 213 -5.64 16.81 -1.60
CA VAL A 213 -5.94 16.84 -3.03
C VAL A 213 -6.26 15.41 -3.44
N THR A 214 -7.42 15.21 -4.06
CA THR A 214 -7.78 13.91 -4.64
C THR A 214 -7.73 14.00 -6.15
N THR A 215 -6.99 13.10 -6.79
CA THR A 215 -6.90 12.99 -8.26
C THR A 215 -8.00 12.11 -8.84
N LYS A 216 -9.02 11.78 -8.04
CA LYS A 216 -9.95 10.69 -8.32
C LYS A 216 -11.25 11.22 -8.90
N ASN A 217 -11.67 10.62 -10.01
CA ASN A 217 -12.97 10.91 -10.59
C ASN A 217 -14.09 10.57 -9.58
N PRO A 218 -15.05 11.48 -9.35
CA PRO A 218 -16.19 11.20 -8.49
C PRO A 218 -16.99 10.01 -9.07
N ARG A 219 -17.62 9.24 -8.19
CA ARG A 219 -18.58 8.21 -8.60
C ARG A 219 -19.83 8.89 -9.13
N ASP A 220 -20.41 8.34 -10.19
CA ASP A 220 -21.79 8.67 -10.56
C ASP A 220 -22.72 8.17 -9.44
N PRO A 221 -23.39 9.08 -8.69
CA PRO A 221 -24.22 8.71 -7.56
C PRO A 221 -25.47 7.92 -7.99
N VAL A 222 -26.00 8.16 -9.19
CA VAL A 222 -27.18 7.48 -9.72
C VAL A 222 -26.83 6.04 -10.08
N LYS A 223 -25.70 5.85 -10.77
CA LYS A 223 -25.20 4.50 -11.10
C LYS A 223 -24.84 3.71 -9.84
N GLN A 224 -24.23 4.37 -8.85
CA GLN A 224 -23.91 3.74 -7.56
C GLN A 224 -25.16 3.29 -6.79
N GLU A 225 -26.19 4.13 -6.72
CA GLU A 225 -27.43 3.77 -6.02
C GLU A 225 -28.18 2.65 -6.75
N ARG A 226 -28.21 2.66 -8.08
CA ARG A 226 -28.78 1.56 -8.88
C ARG A 226 -28.05 0.25 -8.60
N TRP A 227 -26.73 0.24 -8.74
CA TRP A 227 -25.90 -0.94 -8.48
C TRP A 227 -26.07 -1.45 -7.04
N ARG A 228 -26.14 -0.56 -6.05
CA ARG A 228 -26.41 -0.94 -4.65
C ARG A 228 -27.73 -1.70 -4.52
N LYS A 229 -28.80 -1.22 -5.14
CA LYS A 229 -30.11 -1.90 -5.15
C LYS A 229 -30.01 -3.28 -5.81
N ASP A 230 -29.28 -3.39 -6.92
CA ASP A 230 -29.11 -4.64 -7.65
C ASP A 230 -28.33 -5.67 -6.84
N VAL A 231 -27.27 -5.27 -6.14
CA VAL A 231 -26.53 -6.13 -5.19
C VAL A 231 -27.46 -6.61 -4.07
N ILE A 232 -28.15 -5.70 -3.37
CA ILE A 232 -29.05 -6.07 -2.27
C ILE A 232 -30.12 -7.05 -2.74
N LYS A 233 -30.69 -6.82 -3.94
CA LYS A 233 -31.69 -7.69 -4.57
C LYS A 233 -31.11 -9.06 -4.92
N ALA A 234 -29.94 -9.11 -5.58
CA ALA A 234 -29.30 -10.36 -5.99
C ALA A 234 -29.01 -11.28 -4.80
N TYR A 235 -28.62 -10.71 -3.66
CA TYR A 235 -28.35 -11.46 -2.43
C TYR A 235 -29.61 -11.79 -1.63
N GLY A 236 -30.79 -11.32 -2.02
CA GLY A 236 -32.01 -11.43 -1.20
C GLY A 236 -31.85 -10.80 0.19
N ALA A 237 -31.00 -9.78 0.30
CA ALA A 237 -30.51 -9.32 1.60
C ALA A 237 -31.52 -8.44 2.35
N LYS A 238 -32.58 -7.97 1.69
CA LYS A 238 -33.55 -7.05 2.28
C LYS A 238 -34.73 -7.82 2.88
N ASN A 239 -35.07 -7.55 4.14
CA ASN A 239 -36.27 -8.12 4.78
C ASN A 239 -37.46 -7.15 4.79
N ASP A 240 -38.60 -7.62 5.32
CA ASP A 240 -39.85 -6.85 5.42
C ASP A 240 -39.75 -5.56 6.24
N LYS A 241 -38.72 -5.43 7.09
CA LYS A 241 -38.45 -4.24 7.91
C LYS A 241 -37.41 -3.32 7.28
N GLU A 242 -37.13 -3.48 5.98
CA GLU A 242 -36.14 -2.68 5.24
C GLU A 242 -34.71 -2.79 5.81
N LYS A 243 -34.43 -3.82 6.61
CA LYS A 243 -33.09 -4.12 7.11
C LYS A 243 -32.34 -4.98 6.09
N ILE A 244 -31.03 -4.79 6.02
CA ILE A 244 -30.15 -5.45 5.06
C ILE A 244 -29.29 -6.48 5.80
N TRP A 245 -29.31 -7.72 5.29
CA TRP A 245 -28.50 -8.83 5.74
C TRP A 245 -27.03 -8.59 5.41
N CYS A 246 -26.16 -8.74 6.41
CA CYS A 246 -24.72 -8.78 6.24
C CYS A 246 -24.21 -10.21 6.40
N PRO A 247 -23.63 -10.84 5.36
CA PRO A 247 -23.17 -12.24 5.41
C PRO A 247 -22.09 -12.51 6.46
N ILE A 248 -21.27 -11.51 6.82
CA ILE A 248 -20.20 -11.65 7.82
C ILE A 248 -20.78 -11.64 9.24
N SER A 249 -21.58 -10.63 9.60
CA SER A 249 -22.19 -10.59 10.94
C SER A 249 -23.26 -11.67 11.12
N ARG A 250 -23.89 -12.10 10.02
CA ARG A 250 -25.07 -12.99 9.97
C ARG A 250 -26.28 -12.35 10.65
N GLN A 251 -26.49 -11.06 10.38
CA GLN A 251 -27.56 -10.29 10.98
C GLN A 251 -28.20 -9.33 9.96
N HIS A 252 -29.49 -9.04 10.19
CA HIS A 252 -30.20 -7.95 9.51
C HIS A 252 -29.94 -6.63 10.24
N LEU A 253 -29.18 -5.75 9.59
CA LEU A 253 -28.78 -4.46 10.11
C LEU A 253 -29.58 -3.34 9.45
N SER A 254 -29.64 -2.17 10.09
CA SER A 254 -30.31 -1.01 9.50
C SER A 254 -29.64 -0.58 8.18
N SER A 255 -30.41 0.03 7.27
CA SER A 255 -29.86 0.48 5.98
C SER A 255 -28.73 1.50 6.13
N TRP A 256 -28.68 2.25 7.23
CA TRP A 256 -27.64 3.25 7.48
C TRP A 256 -26.31 2.63 7.98
N MET A 257 -26.35 1.43 8.57
CA MET A 257 -25.16 0.67 8.98
C MET A 257 -24.61 -0.22 7.87
N THR A 258 -25.34 -0.35 6.76
CA THR A 258 -25.02 -1.31 5.70
C THR A 258 -24.69 -0.63 4.38
N THR A 259 -23.85 -1.30 3.61
CA THR A 259 -23.31 -0.86 2.33
C THR A 259 -23.34 -2.00 1.32
N ALA A 260 -23.31 -1.67 0.03
CA ALA A 260 -22.89 -2.63 -0.99
C ALA A 260 -21.39 -2.42 -1.20
N ALA A 261 -20.58 -3.22 -0.53
CA ALA A 261 -19.13 -3.10 -0.59
C ALA A 261 -18.64 -3.63 -1.94
N HIS A 262 -17.81 -2.87 -2.63
CA HIS A 262 -17.08 -3.36 -3.80
C HIS A 262 -15.95 -4.29 -3.34
N ILE A 263 -15.81 -5.45 -3.99
CA ILE A 263 -14.67 -6.35 -3.75
C ILE A 263 -13.44 -5.81 -4.48
N VAL A 264 -13.53 -5.68 -5.80
CA VAL A 264 -12.62 -4.88 -6.61
C VAL A 264 -13.11 -3.45 -6.58
N ARG A 265 -12.32 -2.57 -5.97
CA ARG A 265 -12.67 -1.17 -5.76
C ARG A 265 -13.05 -0.50 -7.07
N TYR A 266 -14.09 0.34 -7.01
CA TYR A 266 -14.49 1.23 -8.11
C TYR A 266 -13.32 1.96 -8.77
N ARG A 267 -12.32 2.35 -7.96
CA ARG A 267 -11.14 3.08 -8.43
C ARG A 267 -10.26 2.27 -9.38
N VAL A 268 -10.37 0.95 -9.45
CA VAL A 268 -9.68 0.19 -10.50
C VAL A 268 -10.14 0.70 -11.87
N GLY A 269 -11.44 0.93 -12.04
CA GLY A 269 -12.05 1.38 -13.29
C GLY A 269 -12.29 0.23 -14.26
N GLU A 270 -13.14 0.46 -15.26
CA GLU A 270 -13.60 -0.62 -16.15
C GLU A 270 -12.54 -1.10 -17.14
N PRO A 271 -11.80 -0.23 -17.88
CA PRO A 271 -10.77 -0.69 -18.82
C PRO A 271 -9.71 -1.55 -18.12
N ALA A 272 -9.38 -1.11 -16.93
CA ALA A 272 -8.48 -1.75 -16.01
C ALA A 272 -8.95 -3.15 -15.58
N ALA A 273 -10.21 -3.24 -15.13
CA ALA A 273 -10.79 -4.49 -14.70
C ALA A 273 -10.94 -5.46 -15.89
N ALA A 274 -11.29 -4.98 -17.08
CA ALA A 274 -11.36 -5.79 -18.29
C ALA A 274 -9.99 -6.35 -18.69
N HIS A 275 -8.90 -5.58 -18.53
CA HIS A 275 -7.54 -6.07 -18.75
C HIS A 275 -7.17 -7.20 -17.77
N LEU A 276 -7.53 -7.05 -16.49
CA LEU A 276 -7.25 -8.05 -15.46
C LEU A 276 -8.05 -9.33 -15.64
N PHE A 277 -9.34 -9.19 -15.93
CA PHE A 277 -10.33 -10.26 -15.79
C PHE A 277 -10.88 -10.77 -17.13
N GLY A 278 -10.36 -10.24 -18.24
CA GLY A 278 -10.87 -10.47 -19.59
C GLY A 278 -12.14 -9.65 -19.87
N PRO A 279 -12.82 -9.90 -21.01
CA PRO A 279 -14.11 -9.28 -21.28
C PRO A 279 -15.14 -9.61 -20.20
N SER A 280 -15.97 -8.62 -19.84
CA SER A 280 -17.07 -8.85 -18.91
C SER A 280 -18.20 -9.63 -19.55
N ASP A 281 -18.80 -10.54 -18.78
CA ASP A 281 -20.04 -11.24 -19.12
C ASP A 281 -21.28 -10.37 -18.90
N ASN A 282 -21.12 -9.18 -18.32
CA ASN A 282 -22.19 -8.23 -18.02
C ASN A 282 -22.03 -6.94 -18.85
N SER A 283 -23.13 -6.41 -19.37
CA SER A 283 -23.19 -5.08 -20.01
C SER A 283 -22.74 -3.93 -19.09
N ASP A 284 -22.89 -4.09 -17.77
CA ASP A 284 -22.44 -3.05 -16.82
C ASP A 284 -20.93 -3.10 -16.53
N GLY A 285 -20.22 -4.10 -17.06
CA GLY A 285 -18.79 -4.30 -16.83
C GLY A 285 -18.48 -5.04 -15.52
N HIS A 286 -17.19 -5.17 -15.21
CA HIS A 286 -16.66 -5.79 -14.01
C HIS A 286 -16.92 -4.94 -12.78
N ILE A 287 -16.68 -3.62 -12.85
CA ILE A 287 -16.76 -2.72 -11.69
C ILE A 287 -18.17 -2.71 -11.13
N TRP A 288 -19.17 -2.60 -12.00
CA TRP A 288 -20.58 -2.55 -11.64
C TRP A 288 -21.26 -3.92 -11.73
N SER A 289 -20.50 -5.01 -11.79
CA SER A 289 -21.08 -6.34 -11.69
C SER A 289 -21.65 -6.55 -10.29
N VAL A 290 -22.85 -7.14 -10.18
CA VAL A 290 -23.39 -7.57 -8.88
C VAL A 290 -22.51 -8.60 -8.19
N ARG A 291 -21.74 -9.40 -8.97
CA ARG A 291 -20.76 -10.36 -8.44
C ARG A 291 -19.51 -9.69 -7.88
N ASN A 292 -19.30 -8.40 -8.17
CA ASN A 292 -18.25 -7.54 -7.57
C ASN A 292 -18.75 -6.79 -6.31
N GLY A 293 -19.99 -7.02 -5.89
CA GLY A 293 -20.58 -6.40 -4.71
C GLY A 293 -20.92 -7.43 -3.63
N ILE A 294 -20.80 -7.04 -2.36
CA ILE A 294 -21.29 -7.83 -1.22
C ILE A 294 -21.98 -6.88 -0.23
N PRO A 295 -23.21 -7.16 0.23
CA PRO A 295 -23.83 -6.39 1.30
C PRO A 295 -23.05 -6.54 2.61
N LEU A 296 -22.42 -5.49 3.14
CA LEU A 296 -21.64 -5.54 4.37
C LEU A 296 -22.11 -4.49 5.37
N CYS A 297 -21.77 -4.65 6.66
CA CYS A 297 -21.78 -3.50 7.55
C CYS A 297 -20.61 -2.56 7.16
N LYS A 298 -20.77 -1.26 7.43
CA LYS A 298 -19.79 -0.24 7.06
C LYS A 298 -18.42 -0.49 7.69
N GLU A 299 -18.40 -1.04 8.89
CA GLU A 299 -17.17 -1.35 9.62
C GLU A 299 -16.40 -2.50 8.94
N TYR A 300 -17.09 -3.54 8.46
CA TYR A 300 -16.44 -4.60 7.69
C TYR A 300 -16.04 -4.17 6.29
N GLU A 301 -16.81 -3.31 5.62
CA GLU A 301 -16.38 -2.66 4.36
C GLU A 301 -15.06 -1.90 4.60
N GLN A 302 -15.01 -1.10 5.66
CA GLN A 302 -13.80 -0.37 6.03
C GLN A 302 -12.62 -1.30 6.34
N MET A 303 -12.83 -2.37 7.11
CA MET A 303 -11.76 -3.34 7.39
C MET A 303 -11.25 -4.04 6.12
N LEU A 304 -12.14 -4.37 5.17
CA LEU A 304 -11.77 -4.96 3.89
C LEU A 304 -10.96 -3.97 3.05
N ASP A 305 -11.39 -2.71 3.04
CA ASP A 305 -10.71 -1.61 2.35
C ASP A 305 -9.33 -1.29 2.95
N ASP A 306 -9.22 -1.31 4.26
CA ASP A 306 -7.97 -1.05 4.98
C ASP A 306 -7.00 -2.24 4.94
N ALA A 307 -7.35 -3.32 4.21
CA ALA A 307 -6.60 -4.56 4.18
C ALA A 307 -6.35 -5.12 5.60
N ARG A 308 -7.34 -5.01 6.49
CA ARG A 308 -7.33 -5.61 7.83
C ARG A 308 -7.99 -6.98 7.84
N ILE A 309 -8.92 -7.20 6.91
CA ILE A 309 -9.52 -8.52 6.65
C ILE A 309 -9.39 -8.90 5.18
N ALA A 310 -9.53 -10.20 4.91
CA ALA A 310 -9.79 -10.73 3.59
C ALA A 310 -10.95 -11.73 3.64
N ILE A 311 -11.64 -11.89 2.52
CA ILE A 311 -12.66 -12.93 2.33
C ILE A 311 -12.02 -14.00 1.45
N VAL A 312 -11.87 -15.19 2.02
CA VAL A 312 -11.23 -16.34 1.38
C VAL A 312 -12.18 -17.53 1.39
N PRO A 313 -12.03 -18.49 0.48
CA PRO A 313 -12.74 -19.76 0.59
C PRO A 313 -12.48 -20.49 1.91
N THR A 314 -13.40 -21.36 2.30
CA THR A 314 -13.16 -22.30 3.40
C THR A 314 -12.18 -23.39 2.96
N THR A 315 -11.53 -24.05 3.92
CA THR A 315 -10.53 -25.11 3.64
C THR A 315 -11.13 -26.33 2.93
N ASP A 316 -12.42 -26.58 3.13
CA ASP A 316 -13.19 -27.63 2.45
C ASP A 316 -13.78 -27.17 1.10
N GLY A 317 -13.59 -25.89 0.73
CA GLY A 317 -14.13 -25.28 -0.48
C GLY A 317 -15.66 -25.12 -0.50
N SER A 318 -16.36 -25.42 0.60
CA SER A 318 -17.83 -25.41 0.66
C SER A 318 -18.44 -24.00 0.74
N GLY A 319 -17.64 -23.00 1.12
CA GLY A 319 -18.12 -21.64 1.29
C GLY A 319 -17.00 -20.60 1.32
N LEU A 320 -17.32 -19.45 1.91
CA LEU A 320 -16.40 -18.34 2.12
C LEU A 320 -16.30 -18.06 3.62
N MET A 321 -15.13 -17.63 4.08
CA MET A 321 -14.90 -17.16 5.44
C MET A 321 -14.12 -15.85 5.42
N VAL A 322 -14.24 -15.09 6.51
CA VAL A 322 -13.43 -13.90 6.74
C VAL A 322 -12.21 -14.27 7.57
N VAL A 323 -11.05 -13.76 7.17
CA VAL A 323 -9.80 -13.88 7.92
C VAL A 323 -9.29 -12.50 8.26
N ILE A 324 -8.79 -12.34 9.48
CA ILE A 324 -8.16 -11.10 9.95
C ILE A 324 -6.66 -11.18 9.66
N LEU A 325 -6.17 -10.25 8.85
CA LEU A 325 -4.74 -10.13 8.50
C LEU A 325 -3.96 -9.33 9.56
N ASP A 326 -4.64 -8.43 10.27
CA ASP A 326 -4.08 -7.64 11.36
C ASP A 326 -4.01 -8.47 12.66
N GLU A 327 -2.82 -8.92 13.07
CA GLU A 327 -2.62 -9.78 14.24
C GLU A 327 -3.14 -9.16 15.54
N ALA A 328 -2.92 -7.85 15.73
CA ALA A 328 -3.38 -7.16 16.93
C ALA A 328 -4.91 -7.16 17.03
N GLU A 329 -5.59 -7.03 15.89
CA GLU A 329 -7.04 -7.17 15.82
C GLU A 329 -7.46 -8.63 15.99
N ARG A 330 -6.73 -9.58 15.40
CA ARG A 330 -7.02 -11.03 15.46
C ARG A 330 -7.06 -11.53 16.90
N GLU A 331 -6.12 -11.09 17.73
CA GLU A 331 -6.02 -11.50 19.14
C GLU A 331 -6.98 -10.77 20.09
N LYS A 332 -7.68 -9.75 19.60
CA LYS A 332 -8.64 -9.00 20.41
C LYS A 332 -9.82 -9.88 20.81
N GLU A 333 -10.12 -9.92 22.10
CA GLU A 333 -11.33 -10.56 22.61
C GLU A 333 -12.56 -9.76 22.16
N TRP A 334 -13.59 -10.48 21.75
CA TRP A 334 -14.86 -9.89 21.35
C TRP A 334 -15.76 -9.72 22.58
N ASP A 335 -16.32 -8.53 22.77
CA ASP A 335 -17.34 -8.30 23.78
C ASP A 335 -18.70 -8.80 23.25
N PRO A 336 -19.35 -9.79 23.89
CA PRO A 336 -20.66 -10.29 23.45
C PRO A 336 -21.77 -9.22 23.45
N THR A 337 -21.55 -8.07 24.09
CA THR A 337 -22.47 -6.92 24.06
C THR A 337 -22.31 -6.05 22.81
N ASP A 338 -21.23 -6.22 22.04
CA ASP A 338 -21.04 -5.54 20.76
C ASP A 338 -22.04 -6.03 19.71
N HIS A 339 -22.44 -5.11 18.83
CA HIS A 339 -23.48 -5.35 17.83
C HIS A 339 -23.11 -6.44 16.81
N PHE A 340 -21.83 -6.62 16.53
CA PHE A 340 -21.33 -7.60 15.57
C PHE A 340 -19.94 -8.10 15.98
N PRO A 341 -19.58 -9.34 15.60
CA PRO A 341 -18.33 -9.99 16.02
C PRO A 341 -17.08 -9.27 15.51
N THR A 342 -16.07 -9.19 16.37
CA THR A 342 -14.73 -8.66 16.07
C THR A 342 -13.65 -9.63 16.52
N GLY A 343 -12.38 -9.31 16.24
CA GLY A 343 -11.21 -10.09 16.66
C GLY A 343 -11.36 -11.60 16.52
N LYS A 344 -11.14 -12.35 17.59
CA LYS A 344 -11.19 -13.83 17.57
C LYS A 344 -12.53 -14.40 17.09
N ALA A 345 -13.64 -13.74 17.42
CA ALA A 345 -14.98 -14.20 17.01
C ALA A 345 -15.26 -13.94 15.51
N LEU A 346 -14.51 -13.04 14.89
CA LEU A 346 -14.58 -12.72 13.48
C LEU A 346 -13.60 -13.58 12.65
N HIS A 347 -12.37 -13.79 13.12
CA HIS A 347 -11.37 -14.57 12.39
C HIS A 347 -11.84 -16.02 12.14
N GLY A 348 -11.82 -16.46 10.88
CA GLY A 348 -12.29 -17.78 10.45
C GLY A 348 -13.82 -17.93 10.37
N ARG A 349 -14.58 -16.85 10.59
CA ARG A 349 -16.05 -16.90 10.55
C ARG A 349 -16.55 -17.10 9.13
N THR A 350 -17.29 -18.20 8.90
CA THR A 350 -17.95 -18.47 7.60
C THR A 350 -19.02 -17.44 7.29
N LEU A 351 -19.10 -16.98 6.05
CA LEU A 351 -20.16 -16.10 5.57
C LEU A 351 -21.45 -16.89 5.33
N GLU A 352 -22.59 -16.28 5.66
CA GLU A 352 -23.91 -16.88 5.43
C GLU A 352 -24.69 -16.07 4.39
N PHE A 353 -25.05 -16.71 3.27
CA PHE A 353 -25.80 -16.08 2.19
C PHE A 353 -27.24 -16.59 2.18
N LEU A 354 -28.21 -15.69 2.01
CA LEU A 354 -29.65 -16.03 2.01
C LEU A 354 -30.16 -16.61 0.69
N THR A 355 -29.34 -16.56 -0.37
CA THR A 355 -29.64 -17.05 -1.71
C THR A 355 -28.45 -17.85 -2.23
N ASP A 356 -28.55 -18.40 -3.45
CA ASP A 356 -27.42 -19.05 -4.13
C ASP A 356 -26.45 -18.06 -4.79
N HIS A 357 -26.74 -16.76 -4.75
CA HIS A 357 -25.84 -15.76 -5.32
C HIS A 357 -24.54 -15.69 -4.54
N ARG A 358 -23.40 -15.72 -5.24
CA ARG A 358 -22.06 -15.67 -4.66
C ARG A 358 -21.21 -14.62 -5.37
N PRO A 359 -20.32 -13.93 -4.62
CA PRO A 359 -19.35 -13.05 -5.24
C PRO A 359 -18.45 -13.83 -6.20
N SER A 360 -17.89 -13.16 -7.20
CA SER A 360 -16.99 -13.84 -8.14
C SER A 360 -15.66 -14.15 -7.47
N MET A 361 -15.21 -15.39 -7.61
CA MET A 361 -13.92 -15.85 -7.07
C MET A 361 -12.72 -15.06 -7.62
N ARG A 362 -12.76 -14.65 -8.89
CA ARG A 362 -11.69 -13.83 -9.50
C ARG A 362 -11.52 -12.48 -8.80
N TYR A 363 -12.62 -11.87 -8.38
CA TYR A 363 -12.61 -10.58 -7.67
C TYR A 363 -12.09 -10.73 -6.24
N LEU A 364 -12.52 -11.79 -5.53
CA LEU A 364 -12.04 -12.10 -4.19
C LEU A 364 -10.53 -12.39 -4.20
N TYR A 365 -10.06 -13.18 -5.16
CA TYR A 365 -8.65 -13.48 -5.34
C TYR A 365 -7.82 -12.22 -5.60
N PHE A 366 -8.27 -11.37 -6.52
CA PHE A 366 -7.60 -10.10 -6.77
C PHE A 366 -7.53 -9.23 -5.52
N ALA A 367 -8.67 -9.03 -4.82
CA ALA A 367 -8.72 -8.24 -3.60
C ALA A 367 -7.77 -8.79 -2.52
N PHE A 368 -7.72 -10.12 -2.36
CA PHE A 368 -6.80 -10.80 -1.46
C PHE A 368 -5.32 -10.53 -1.81
N VAL A 369 -4.93 -10.73 -3.07
CA VAL A 369 -3.57 -10.45 -3.56
C VAL A 369 -3.19 -8.99 -3.31
N ILE A 370 -4.06 -8.04 -3.71
CA ILE A 370 -3.80 -6.62 -3.52
C ILE A 370 -3.68 -6.26 -2.04
N ASN A 371 -4.50 -6.87 -1.16
CA ASN A 371 -4.43 -6.61 0.28
C ASN A 371 -3.11 -7.10 0.88
N ILE A 372 -2.64 -8.30 0.54
CA ILE A 372 -1.32 -8.80 0.98
C ILE A 372 -0.20 -7.87 0.49
N LEU A 373 -0.20 -7.54 -0.81
CA LEU A 373 0.83 -6.70 -1.39
C LEU A 373 0.83 -5.28 -0.78
N ARG A 374 -0.34 -4.70 -0.49
CA ARG A 374 -0.45 -3.41 0.20
C ARG A 374 0.10 -3.47 1.62
N ARG A 375 -0.24 -4.51 2.39
CA ARG A 375 0.28 -4.67 3.76
C ARG A 375 1.79 -4.79 3.76
N GLN A 376 2.36 -5.55 2.83
CA GLN A 376 3.79 -5.65 2.62
C GLN A 376 4.42 -4.30 2.25
N ARG A 377 3.83 -3.58 1.28
CA ARG A 377 4.33 -2.26 0.83
C ARG A 377 4.51 -1.28 1.97
N PHE A 378 3.55 -1.26 2.88
CA PHE A 378 3.50 -0.34 4.01
C PHE A 378 4.10 -0.93 5.30
N GLU A 379 4.74 -2.11 5.21
CA GLU A 379 5.35 -2.81 6.35
C GLU A 379 4.41 -2.91 7.56
N VAL A 380 3.12 -3.19 7.31
CA VAL A 380 2.13 -3.33 8.38
C VAL A 380 2.55 -4.46 9.31
N ASP A 381 2.45 -4.26 10.62
CA ASP A 381 2.90 -5.28 11.57
C ASP A 381 2.27 -6.66 11.27
N GLY A 382 3.10 -7.70 11.31
CA GLY A 382 2.72 -9.07 10.95
C GLY A 382 2.63 -9.38 9.45
N TRP A 383 2.87 -8.45 8.53
CA TRP A 383 2.67 -8.67 7.08
C TRP A 383 3.40 -9.90 6.50
N TRP A 384 4.57 -10.25 7.04
CA TRP A 384 5.34 -11.41 6.58
C TRP A 384 4.62 -12.73 6.90
N LYS A 385 3.82 -12.77 7.96
CA LYS A 385 2.98 -13.92 8.31
C LYS A 385 1.82 -14.06 7.35
N ASP A 386 1.23 -12.97 6.84
CA ASP A 386 0.13 -13.06 5.87
C ASP A 386 0.56 -13.84 4.61
N ARG A 387 1.81 -13.66 4.19
CA ARG A 387 2.36 -14.46 3.10
C ARG A 387 2.55 -15.91 3.52
N LEU A 388 3.19 -16.18 4.66
CA LEU A 388 3.49 -17.56 5.07
C LEU A 388 2.25 -18.38 5.41
N GLU A 389 1.31 -17.76 6.12
CA GLU A 389 0.07 -18.39 6.56
C GLU A 389 -0.84 -18.68 5.38
N TYR A 390 -0.90 -17.80 4.37
CA TYR A 390 -1.86 -17.93 3.27
C TYR A 390 -1.26 -18.27 1.89
N ALA A 391 0.06 -18.29 1.71
CA ALA A 391 0.69 -18.67 0.43
C ALA A 391 0.54 -20.16 0.11
N ASP A 392 0.47 -21.01 1.14
CA ASP A 392 0.36 -22.46 0.99
C ASP A 392 -1.09 -22.95 1.12
N ILE A 393 -2.05 -22.06 1.40
CA ILE A 393 -3.44 -22.50 1.55
C ILE A 393 -4.13 -22.49 0.19
N PRO A 394 -4.65 -23.64 -0.28
CA PRO A 394 -5.32 -23.78 -1.58
C PRO A 394 -6.74 -23.19 -1.55
N PHE A 395 -6.94 -22.04 -0.90
CA PHE A 395 -8.25 -21.42 -0.77
C PHE A 395 -8.82 -21.13 -2.15
N PHE A 396 -8.00 -20.61 -3.06
CA PHE A 396 -8.45 -20.19 -4.37
C PHE A 396 -8.20 -21.30 -5.40
N PRO A 397 -9.25 -21.89 -6.03
CA PRO A 397 -9.06 -22.81 -7.13
C PRO A 397 -8.24 -22.17 -8.25
N THR A 398 -7.45 -22.98 -8.94
CA THR A 398 -6.30 -22.63 -9.77
C THR A 398 -6.38 -21.24 -10.44
N PRO A 399 -5.72 -20.22 -9.88
CA PRO A 399 -5.89 -18.82 -10.30
C PRO A 399 -5.28 -18.46 -11.66
N GLY A 400 -4.57 -19.40 -12.31
CA GLY A 400 -4.13 -19.25 -13.71
C GLY A 400 -5.28 -19.03 -14.71
N LYS A 401 -6.54 -19.24 -14.30
CA LYS A 401 -7.74 -18.87 -15.06
C LYS A 401 -8.20 -17.42 -14.87
N TRP A 402 -7.70 -16.70 -13.86
CA TRP A 402 -8.28 -15.43 -13.42
C TRP A 402 -7.38 -14.23 -13.60
N ILE A 403 -6.08 -14.40 -13.35
CA ILE A 403 -5.06 -13.35 -13.56
C ILE A 403 -3.83 -14.02 -14.15
N ARG A 404 -3.25 -13.42 -15.19
CA ARG A 404 -2.03 -13.93 -15.82
C ARG A 404 -0.88 -13.91 -14.81
N GLU A 405 -0.03 -14.93 -14.83
CA GLU A 405 1.14 -15.00 -13.94
C GLU A 405 2.05 -13.77 -14.13
N THR A 406 2.21 -13.30 -15.38
CA THR A 406 2.96 -12.09 -15.71
C THR A 406 2.41 -10.86 -14.99
N THR A 407 1.09 -10.69 -14.98
CA THR A 407 0.42 -9.60 -14.27
C THR A 407 0.63 -9.70 -12.76
N LEU A 408 0.53 -10.90 -12.18
CA LEU A 408 0.80 -11.09 -10.74
C LEU A 408 2.24 -10.75 -10.35
N ARG A 409 3.24 -11.15 -11.17
CA ARG A 409 4.64 -10.76 -10.94
C ARG A 409 4.80 -9.24 -10.95
N LYS A 410 4.22 -8.57 -11.93
CA LYS A 410 4.28 -7.11 -12.05
C LYS A 410 3.57 -6.41 -10.90
N LEU A 411 2.40 -6.90 -10.46
CA LEU A 411 1.71 -6.40 -9.27
C LEU A 411 2.59 -6.58 -8.02
N ALA A 412 3.25 -7.72 -7.86
CA ALA A 412 4.13 -7.98 -6.73
C ALA A 412 5.33 -7.02 -6.69
N VAL A 413 5.95 -6.73 -7.83
CA VAL A 413 7.03 -5.74 -7.92
C VAL A 413 6.51 -4.32 -7.63
N ARG A 414 5.43 -3.88 -8.30
CA ARG A 414 4.98 -2.48 -8.25
C ARG A 414 4.19 -2.11 -7.01
N ILE A 415 3.36 -3.02 -6.53
CA ILE A 415 2.51 -2.80 -5.36
C ILE A 415 3.24 -3.31 -4.13
N GLY A 416 3.68 -4.57 -4.15
CA GLY A 416 4.28 -5.21 -2.99
C GLY A 416 5.74 -4.85 -2.75
N HIS A 417 6.40 -4.18 -3.70
CA HIS A 417 7.80 -3.83 -3.56
C HIS A 417 8.69 -5.10 -3.38
N LEU A 418 8.31 -6.21 -4.02
CA LEU A 418 9.10 -7.46 -3.98
C LEU A 418 10.31 -7.36 -4.91
N PRO A 419 11.48 -7.88 -4.49
CA PRO A 419 12.56 -8.23 -5.42
C PRO A 419 12.05 -9.14 -6.55
N ILE A 420 12.64 -9.04 -7.73
CA ILE A 420 12.21 -9.75 -8.95
C ILE A 420 12.10 -11.27 -8.71
N ASP A 421 13.11 -11.87 -8.08
CA ASP A 421 13.13 -13.30 -7.77
C ASP A 421 11.99 -13.71 -6.83
N ASP A 422 11.70 -12.86 -5.84
CA ASP A 422 10.64 -13.11 -4.88
C ASP A 422 9.26 -12.83 -5.45
N ALA A 423 9.13 -11.88 -6.38
CA ALA A 423 7.92 -11.67 -7.16
C ALA A 423 7.63 -12.86 -8.07
N GLY A 424 8.69 -13.48 -8.62
CA GLY A 424 8.57 -14.72 -9.36
C GLY A 424 8.08 -15.88 -8.49
N LYS A 425 8.66 -16.07 -7.31
CA LYS A 425 8.18 -17.04 -6.31
C LYS A 425 6.76 -16.73 -5.86
N PHE A 426 6.42 -15.46 -5.65
CA PHE A 426 5.08 -15.02 -5.28
C PHE A 426 4.08 -15.42 -6.35
N ALA A 427 4.32 -15.07 -7.61
CA ALA A 427 3.38 -15.41 -8.68
C ALA A 427 3.27 -16.92 -8.87
N THR A 428 4.37 -17.69 -8.82
CA THR A 428 4.30 -19.14 -8.97
C THR A 428 3.56 -19.82 -7.82
N THR A 429 3.84 -19.45 -6.56
CA THR A 429 3.13 -19.98 -5.38
C THR A 429 1.65 -19.60 -5.41
N THR A 430 1.35 -18.34 -5.69
CA THR A 430 -0.03 -17.85 -5.75
C THR A 430 -0.78 -18.43 -6.95
N CYS A 431 -0.12 -18.76 -8.07
CA CYS A 431 -0.70 -19.46 -9.23
C CYS A 431 -0.92 -20.96 -9.00
N ARG A 432 -0.09 -21.60 -8.17
CA ARG A 432 -0.05 -23.06 -7.94
C ARG A 432 -1.01 -23.54 -6.84
N GLY A 433 -2.13 -22.87 -6.61
CA GLY A 433 -3.16 -23.24 -5.61
C GLY A 433 -3.77 -24.66 -5.73
N SER A 434 -3.18 -25.59 -6.48
CA SER A 434 -3.60 -26.97 -6.64
C SER A 434 -2.46 -27.87 -7.14
N GLN A 435 -1.43 -28.12 -6.33
CA GLN A 435 -0.66 -29.37 -6.38
C GLN A 435 -0.34 -29.84 -4.96
N LEU A 436 -1.40 -30.12 -4.18
CA LEU A 436 -1.29 -31.13 -3.12
C LEU A 436 -1.16 -32.47 -3.84
N GLU A 437 0.07 -32.88 -4.14
CA GLU A 437 0.35 -34.31 -4.30
C GLU A 437 0.08 -34.96 -2.94
N HIS A 438 -1.14 -35.45 -2.75
CA HIS A 438 -1.43 -36.36 -1.65
C HIS A 438 -0.64 -37.66 -1.92
N PRO A 439 0.34 -38.05 -1.08
CA PRO A 439 1.12 -39.28 -1.31
C PRO A 439 0.33 -40.58 -1.05
N SER A 440 -1.01 -40.53 -0.94
CA SER A 440 -1.79 -41.59 -0.28
C SER A 440 -2.84 -42.27 -1.16
N LEU A 441 -2.85 -42.06 -2.48
CA LEU A 441 -3.70 -42.83 -3.40
C LEU A 441 -2.94 -43.39 -4.61
N VAL A 442 -1.68 -43.80 -4.43
CA VAL A 442 -1.04 -44.76 -5.34
C VAL A 442 -1.39 -46.17 -4.86
N GLY A 443 -2.64 -46.55 -5.12
CA GLY A 443 -3.18 -47.87 -4.85
C GLY A 443 -3.81 -48.45 -6.11
N ALA A 444 -3.00 -49.21 -6.84
CA ALA A 444 -3.38 -50.28 -7.77
C ALA A 444 -4.35 -49.95 -8.92
N SER A 445 -3.79 -49.63 -10.09
CA SER A 445 -4.25 -50.25 -11.33
C SER A 445 -3.10 -50.35 -12.33
N GLU A 446 -2.39 -51.49 -12.32
CA GLU A 446 -1.58 -51.92 -13.45
C GLU A 446 -2.51 -52.25 -14.62
N GLY A 447 -2.58 -51.34 -15.59
CA GLY A 447 -3.25 -51.55 -16.86
C GLY A 447 -2.31 -51.19 -18.01
N LYS A 448 -1.66 -52.21 -18.59
CA LYS A 448 -0.88 -52.10 -19.83
C LYS A 448 -1.73 -51.51 -20.94
N GLY A 449 -1.42 -50.28 -21.36
CA GLY A 449 -1.93 -49.67 -22.58
C GLY A 449 -0.82 -48.92 -23.30
N LYS A 450 -0.29 -49.48 -24.40
CA LYS A 450 0.55 -48.76 -25.36
C LYS A 450 -0.33 -47.71 -26.05
N GLY A 451 -0.09 -46.43 -25.76
CA GLY A 451 -0.82 -45.31 -26.35
C GLY A 451 0.13 -44.20 -26.79
N LYS A 452 0.15 -43.98 -28.10
CA LYS A 452 0.77 -42.91 -28.89
C LYS A 452 1.00 -41.58 -28.15
N GLU A 453 2.24 -41.12 -28.23
CA GLU A 453 2.67 -39.73 -28.05
C GLU A 453 1.93 -38.85 -29.07
N THR A 454 1.13 -37.91 -28.58
CA THR A 454 0.54 -36.83 -29.38
C THR A 454 1.15 -35.52 -28.92
N ASP A 455 1.85 -34.87 -29.85
CA ASP A 455 2.37 -33.53 -29.72
C ASP A 455 1.27 -32.57 -29.26
N ILE A 456 1.52 -31.91 -28.13
CA ILE A 456 0.70 -30.80 -27.64
C ILE A 456 1.04 -29.61 -28.51
N ALA A 457 0.22 -29.36 -29.53
CA ALA A 457 0.21 -28.10 -30.25
C ALA A 457 -0.18 -26.99 -29.27
N THR A 458 0.73 -26.03 -29.06
CA THR A 458 0.40 -24.75 -28.45
C THR A 458 -0.40 -23.97 -29.49
N ASP A 459 -1.72 -23.97 -29.35
CA ASP A 459 -2.60 -23.04 -30.07
C ASP A 459 -2.26 -21.61 -29.61
N GLU A 460 -1.47 -20.91 -30.42
CA GLU A 460 -1.40 -19.46 -30.42
C GLU A 460 -2.76 -18.95 -30.89
N VAL A 461 -3.63 -18.59 -29.94
CA VAL A 461 -4.88 -17.90 -30.24
C VAL A 461 -4.49 -16.51 -30.75
N GLU A 462 -4.73 -16.24 -32.03
CA GLU A 462 -4.54 -14.92 -32.64
C GLU A 462 -5.41 -13.88 -31.91
N ASP A 463 -4.74 -12.96 -31.20
CA ASP A 463 -5.30 -11.94 -30.30
C ASP A 463 -5.81 -10.68 -31.05
N ASP A 464 -6.16 -10.82 -32.34
CA ASP A 464 -6.60 -9.69 -33.18
C ASP A 464 -7.92 -9.07 -32.69
N ALA A 465 -8.78 -9.87 -32.03
CA ALA A 465 -10.05 -9.41 -31.47
C ALA A 465 -9.89 -8.39 -30.32
N PHE A 466 -8.73 -8.36 -29.65
CA PHE A 466 -8.50 -7.46 -28.51
C PHE A 466 -8.11 -6.04 -28.96
N SER A 467 -7.31 -5.94 -30.02
CA SER A 467 -6.94 -4.64 -30.62
C SER A 467 -8.16 -3.87 -31.14
N ASP A 468 -9.11 -4.58 -31.75
CA ASP A 468 -10.37 -4.00 -32.24
C ASP A 468 -11.28 -3.50 -31.10
N LEU A 469 -11.29 -4.19 -29.95
CA LEU A 469 -12.08 -3.80 -28.78
C LEU A 469 -11.53 -2.52 -28.12
N LEU A 470 -10.19 -2.39 -28.06
CA LEU A 470 -9.51 -1.20 -27.52
C LEU A 470 -9.75 0.03 -28.43
N ALA A 471 -9.69 -0.16 -29.74
CA ALA A 471 -10.00 0.88 -30.72
C ALA A 471 -11.48 1.32 -30.65
N HIS A 472 -12.40 0.38 -30.38
CA HIS A 472 -13.82 0.71 -30.23
C HIS A 472 -14.12 1.48 -28.94
N SER A 473 -13.52 1.10 -27.81
CA SER A 473 -13.70 1.79 -26.52
C SER A 473 -13.14 3.21 -26.53
N LEU A 474 -11.99 3.43 -27.17
CA LEU A 474 -11.38 4.77 -27.28
C LEU A 474 -12.18 5.70 -28.21
N ASN A 475 -12.97 5.16 -29.13
CA ASN A 475 -13.87 5.94 -29.99
C ASN A 475 -15.21 6.30 -29.29
N MET A 476 -15.64 5.55 -28.27
CA MET A 476 -16.87 5.87 -27.52
C MET A 476 -16.70 7.10 -26.61
N ASP A 477 -15.49 7.35 -26.09
CA ASP A 477 -15.17 8.55 -25.30
C ASP A 477 -15.02 9.83 -26.16
N ARG A 478 -15.16 9.71 -27.48
CA ARG A 478 -15.04 10.82 -28.44
C ARG A 478 -16.38 11.25 -29.06
N MET A 479 -17.51 10.75 -28.55
CA MET A 479 -18.81 11.30 -28.91
C MET A 479 -18.92 12.72 -28.33
N GLU A 480 -18.85 13.70 -29.22
CA GLU A 480 -19.05 15.12 -28.92
C GLU A 480 -20.34 15.30 -28.11
N ALA A 481 -20.24 16.08 -27.04
CA ALA A 481 -21.42 16.50 -26.27
C ALA A 481 -22.43 17.13 -27.24
N PRO A 482 -23.73 16.81 -27.13
CA PRO A 482 -24.74 17.44 -27.97
C PRO A 482 -24.64 18.96 -27.80
N GLU A 483 -24.56 19.68 -28.92
CA GLU A 483 -24.56 21.14 -28.90
C GLU A 483 -25.79 21.64 -28.13
N PRO A 484 -25.64 22.68 -27.31
CA PRO A 484 -26.75 23.21 -26.54
C PRO A 484 -27.83 23.73 -27.50
N ASP A 485 -29.06 23.24 -27.33
CA ASP A 485 -30.22 23.72 -28.08
C ASP A 485 -30.41 25.22 -27.83
N ASP A 486 -30.23 26.03 -28.88
CA ASP A 486 -30.48 27.48 -28.94
C ASP A 486 -31.99 27.81 -28.91
N GLU A 487 -32.76 27.17 -28.04
CA GLU A 487 -34.21 27.33 -27.98
C GLU A 487 -34.67 27.88 -26.62
N TYR A 488 -34.05 28.97 -26.17
CA TYR A 488 -34.65 29.89 -25.18
C TYR A 488 -34.23 31.35 -25.43
N GLN A 489 -34.72 31.90 -26.55
CA GLN A 489 -34.95 33.34 -26.69
C GLN A 489 -36.33 33.58 -27.30
N GLN A 490 -37.34 33.66 -26.43
CA GLN A 490 -38.51 34.54 -26.56
C GLN A 490 -39.28 34.67 -25.25
#